data_AF-A0A8T6ZUK2-F1
#
_entry.id   AF-A0A8T6ZUK2-F1
#
_cell.length_a   1.000
_cell.length_b   1.000
_cell.length_c   1.000
_cell.angle_alpha   90.00
_cell.angle_beta   90.00
_cell.angle_gamma   90.00
#
_symmetry.space_group_name_H-M   'P 1'
#
loop_
_entity.id
_entity.type
_entity.pdbx_description
1 polymer ?
#
loop_
_entity_poly.entity_id
_entity_poly.type
_entity_poly.pdbx_seq_one_letter_code
_entity_poly.pdbx_strand_id
1 'polypeptide(L)' 'MSDDATVLDYETTITDPGMLVEPAMRRGRWVWVPGDEIQPYGCTPISTDE' A
#
# COMPACT_ATOMS: atom_id res chain seq x y z
N MET A 1 -2.95 15.22 8.59
CA MET A 1 -3.63 14.26 9.48
C MET A 1 -4.99 14.83 9.79
N SER A 2 -6.03 14.01 9.75
CA SER A 2 -7.36 14.43 10.19
C SER A 2 -7.36 14.73 11.70
N ASP A 3 -8.30 15.54 12.16
CA ASP A 3 -8.40 15.99 13.56
C ASP A 3 -8.62 14.83 14.54
N ASP A 4 -9.12 13.69 14.07
CA ASP A 4 -9.36 12.45 14.81
C ASP A 4 -8.25 11.39 14.60
N ALA A 5 -7.19 11.72 13.86
CA ALA A 5 -6.07 10.85 13.51
C ALA A 5 -6.45 9.52 12.82
N THR A 6 -7.66 9.41 12.23
CA THR A 6 -8.10 8.21 11.51
C THR A 6 -7.66 8.20 10.05
N VAL A 7 -7.19 9.34 9.51
CA VAL A 7 -6.79 9.48 8.11
C VAL A 7 -5.37 10.00 7.97
N LEU A 8 -4.59 9.30 7.15
CA LEU A 8 -3.25 9.70 6.72
C LEU A 8 -3.21 9.86 5.20
N ASP A 9 -3.15 11.10 4.73
CA ASP A 9 -2.81 11.43 3.35
C ASP A 9 -1.28 11.36 3.16
N TYR A 10 -0.83 10.79 2.05
CA TYR A 10 0.58 10.64 1.73
C TYR A 10 0.86 10.89 0.25
N GLU A 11 2.09 11.33 -0.02
CA GLU A 11 2.68 11.38 -1.36
C GLU A 11 3.94 10.51 -1.38
N THR A 12 4.15 9.79 -2.48
CA THR A 12 5.28 8.88 -2.66
C THR A 12 5.88 9.08 -4.03
N THR A 13 7.21 9.17 -4.08
CA THR A 13 7.99 9.12 -5.32
C THR A 13 8.55 7.71 -5.47
N ILE A 14 8.21 7.05 -6.57
CA ILE A 14 8.57 5.67 -6.89
C ILE A 14 9.69 5.69 -7.93
N THR A 15 10.83 5.11 -7.59
CA THR A 15 12.01 5.03 -8.47
C THR A 15 12.31 3.56 -8.80
N ASP A 16 12.25 3.20 -10.07
CA ASP A 16 12.67 1.89 -10.59
C ASP A 16 13.35 2.09 -11.94
N PRO A 17 14.69 2.14 -12.02
CA PRO A 17 15.40 2.39 -13.28
C PRO A 17 15.24 1.30 -14.34
N GLY A 18 14.81 0.09 -13.95
CA GLY A 18 14.59 -1.02 -14.89
C GLY A 18 13.22 -0.97 -15.56
N MET A 19 12.22 -0.37 -14.89
CA MET A 19 10.83 -0.34 -15.34
C MET A 19 10.31 1.07 -15.66
N LEU A 20 10.93 2.11 -15.12
CA LEU A 20 10.48 3.50 -15.24
C LEU A 20 11.54 4.37 -15.94
N VAL A 21 11.09 5.14 -16.94
CA VAL A 21 11.94 6.13 -17.64
C VAL A 21 12.22 7.35 -16.75
N GLU A 22 11.28 7.69 -15.86
CA GLU A 22 11.41 8.74 -14.86
C GLU A 22 10.67 8.35 -13.56
N PRO A 23 11.01 8.93 -12.40
CA PRO A 23 10.30 8.63 -11.15
C PRO A 23 8.80 8.93 -11.25
N ALA A 24 7.97 8.01 -10.75
CA ALA A 24 6.52 8.19 -10.73
C ALA A 24 6.05 8.78 -9.39
N MET A 25 5.14 9.74 -9.43
CA MET A 25 4.49 10.26 -8.22
C MET A 25 3.15 9.56 -7.98
N ARG A 26 2.92 9.15 -6.74
CA ARG A 26 1.65 8.60 -6.27
C ARG A 26 1.15 9.38 -5.07
N ARG A 27 -0.13 9.75 -5.09
CA ARG A 27 -0.86 10.26 -3.94
C ARG A 27 -1.80 9.19 -3.43
N GLY A 28 -1.92 9.07 -2.12
CA GLY A 28 -2.82 8.10 -1.52
C GLY A 28 -3.30 8.53 -0.15
N ARG A 29 -4.23 7.74 0.37
CA ARG A 29 -4.83 7.91 1.67
C ARG A 29 -4.90 6.56 2.38
N TRP A 30 -4.46 6.52 3.63
CA TRP A 30 -4.78 5.43 4.56
C TRP A 30 -5.94 5.87 5.43
N VAL A 31 -6.88 4.96 5.64
CA VAL A 31 -8.02 5.16 6.54
C VAL A 31 -7.97 4.04 7.58
N TRP A 32 -7.97 4.42 8.84
CA TRP A 32 -8.09 3.48 9.95
C TRP A 32 -9.53 2.97 10.03
N VAL A 33 -9.68 1.65 9.99
CA VAL A 33 -10.96 0.97 10.15
C VAL A 33 -10.93 0.19 11.47
N PRO A 34 -11.72 0.57 12.48
CA PRO A 34 -11.74 -0.13 13.76
C PRO A 34 -12.15 -1.61 13.59
N GLY A 35 -11.33 -2.51 14.12
CA GLY A 35 -11.56 -3.96 14.05
C GLY A 35 -10.94 -4.66 12.84
N ASP A 36 -10.40 -3.92 11.86
CA ASP A 36 -9.61 -4.53 10.80
C ASP A 36 -8.21 -4.89 11.32
N GLU A 37 -7.80 -6.13 11.02
CA GLU A 37 -6.46 -6.63 11.32
C GLU A 37 -5.57 -6.56 10.09
N ILE A 38 -4.31 -6.15 10.26
CA ILE A 38 -3.30 -6.17 9.20
C ILE A 38 -3.10 -7.63 8.77
N GLN A 39 -3.49 -7.93 7.53
CA GLN A 39 -3.30 -9.25 6.95
C GLN A 39 -1.84 -9.46 6.55
N PRO A 40 -1.33 -10.70 6.65
CA PRO A 40 0.02 -11.01 6.18
C PRO A 40 0.16 -10.70 4.70
N TYR A 41 1.29 -10.09 4.34
CA TYR A 41 1.64 -9.82 2.95
C TYR A 41 2.01 -11.13 2.25
N GLY A 42 1.35 -11.44 1.14
CA GLY A 42 1.61 -12.64 0.33
C GLY A 42 0.63 -13.77 0.61
N CYS A 43 -0.60 -13.65 0.10
CA CYS A 43 -1.51 -14.78 -0.06
C CYS A 43 -0.71 -16.00 -0.54
N THR A 44 -0.77 -17.10 0.19
CA THR A 44 -0.09 -18.34 -0.19
C THR A 44 -0.57 -18.73 -1.59
N PRO A 45 0.32 -18.95 -2.58
CA PRO A 45 -0.10 -19.52 -3.85
C PRO A 45 -0.76 -20.86 -3.55
N ILE A 46 -1.94 -21.09 -4.13
CA ILE A 46 -2.64 -22.38 -4.04
C ILE A 46 -1.62 -23.46 -4.39
N SER A 47 -1.33 -24.38 -3.48
CA SER A 47 -0.43 -25.51 -3.75
C SER A 47 -1.07 -26.36 -4.84
N THR A 48 -0.46 -26.41 -6.02
CA THR A 48 -0.77 -27.43 -7.02
C THR A 48 -0.13 -28.73 -6.57
N ASP A 49 -0.80 -29.44 -5.68
CA ASP A 49 -0.70 -30.90 -5.65
C ASP A 49 -1.91 -31.44 -6.42
N GLU A 50 -1.67 -31.73 -7.71
CA GLU A 50 -2.30 -32.82 -8.46
C GLU A 50 -1.33 -33.31 -9.55
#